data_AF-A0A2S2P6I0-F1
#
_entry.id   AF-A0A2S2P6I0-F1
#
_cell.length_a   1.000
_cell.length_b   1.000
_cell.length_c   1.000
_cell.angle_alpha   90.00
_cell.angle_beta   90.00
_cell.angle_gamma   90.00
#
_symmetry.space_group_name_H-M   'P 1'
#
loop_
_entity.id
_entity.type
_entity.pdbx_description
1 polymer ?
#
loop_
_entity_poly.entity_id
_entity_poly.type
_entity_poly.pdbx_seq_one_letter_code
_entity_poly.pdbx_strand_id
1 'polypeptide(L)'
;MSYFVETYLDNDVSLFSRSMWNHYETDHTRIINHLEGWHAVFNRTILCPPHPNIFILIKELKNQQQNVELDIMTQKKNVTKLRKWGKYKTLEDRLKTAKERCN
;
A
#
# COMPACT_ATOMS: atom_id res chain seq x y z
N MET A 1 -10.56 -24.58 18.90
CA MET A 1 -10.84 -23.49 17.94
C MET A 1 -11.42 -22.29 18.68
N SER A 2 -10.68 -21.58 19.53
CA SER A 2 -11.28 -20.39 20.19
C SER A 2 -10.33 -19.22 20.46
N TYR A 3 -9.01 -19.43 20.60
CA TYR A 3 -8.09 -18.30 20.81
C TYR A 3 -8.20 -17.20 19.74
N PHE A 4 -8.21 -17.57 18.45
CA PHE A 4 -8.30 -16.58 17.38
C PHE A 4 -9.66 -15.86 17.36
N VAL A 5 -10.73 -16.59 17.68
CA VAL A 5 -12.10 -16.05 17.63
C VAL A 5 -12.33 -15.10 18.81
N GLU A 6 -12.00 -15.55 20.01
CA GLU A 6 -12.11 -14.81 21.27
C GLU A 6 -11.14 -13.64 21.35
N THR A 7 -10.00 -13.67 20.65
CA THR A 7 -9.01 -12.58 20.73
C THR A 7 -9.24 -11.51 19.65
N TYR A 8 -9.74 -11.88 18.46
CA TYR A 8 -9.68 -11.02 17.28
C TYR A 8 -10.95 -10.92 16.42
N LEU A 9 -12.00 -11.71 16.68
CA LEU A 9 -13.19 -11.76 15.80
C LEU A 9 -14.47 -11.31 16.51
N ASP A 10 -14.65 -11.75 17.75
CA ASP A 10 -15.91 -11.57 18.48
C ASP A 10 -16.04 -10.13 18.99
N ASN A 11 -17.01 -9.36 18.51
CA ASN A 11 -17.10 -7.93 18.83
C ASN A 11 -17.46 -7.67 20.30
N ASP A 12 -18.10 -8.64 20.98
CA ASP A 12 -18.55 -8.49 22.37
C ASP A 12 -17.54 -9.05 23.39
N VAL A 13 -16.65 -9.95 22.95
CA VAL A 13 -15.71 -10.69 23.81
C VAL A 13 -14.24 -10.42 23.45
N SER A 14 -13.94 -9.77 22.30
CA SER A 14 -12.55 -9.61 21.86
C SER A 14 -11.72 -8.74 22.80
N LEU A 15 -10.62 -9.31 23.25
CA LEU A 15 -9.58 -8.63 24.03
C LEU A 15 -9.08 -7.36 23.33
N PHE A 16 -9.05 -7.38 22.00
CA PHE A 16 -8.72 -6.22 21.17
C PHE A 16 -9.97 -5.71 20.47
N SER A 17 -10.45 -4.53 20.89
CA SER A 17 -11.59 -3.87 20.25
C SER A 17 -11.33 -3.62 18.76
N ARG A 18 -12.36 -3.82 17.93
CA ARG A 18 -12.29 -3.58 16.48
C ARG A 18 -11.92 -2.12 16.15
N SER A 19 -12.22 -1.17 17.03
CA SER A 19 -11.89 0.25 16.84
C SER A 19 -10.40 0.57 16.90
N MET A 20 -9.58 -0.34 17.44
CA MET A 20 -8.12 -0.19 17.46
C MET A 20 -7.50 -0.45 16.06
N TRP A 21 -8.24 -1.07 15.15
CA TRP A 21 -7.71 -1.51 13.87
C TRP A 21 -7.84 -0.41 12.82
N ASN A 22 -6.82 -0.29 11.98
CA ASN A 22 -6.78 0.65 10.86
C ASN A 22 -7.85 0.37 9.76
N HIS A 23 -8.64 -0.69 9.92
CA HIS A 23 -9.69 -1.17 9.02
C HIS A 23 -11.01 -1.39 9.79
N TYR A 24 -11.34 -0.49 10.72
CA TYR A 24 -12.51 -0.61 11.60
C TYR A 24 -13.85 -0.54 10.87
N GLU A 25 -13.98 0.33 9.86
CA GLU A 25 -15.26 0.65 9.23
C GLU A 25 -15.61 -0.21 8.00
N THR A 26 -14.74 -1.16 7.61
CA THR A 26 -14.91 -1.91 6.36
C THR A 26 -14.96 -3.41 6.62
N ASP A 27 -16.01 -4.07 6.14
CA ASP A 27 -16.28 -5.51 6.35
C ASP A 27 -15.60 -6.40 5.28
N HIS A 28 -14.58 -5.86 4.60
CA HIS A 28 -13.84 -6.58 3.55
C HIS A 28 -12.83 -7.54 4.19
N THR A 29 -12.36 -8.52 3.41
CA THR A 29 -11.29 -9.42 3.82
C THR A 29 -10.13 -8.61 4.40
N ARG A 30 -9.73 -8.94 5.63
CA ARG A 30 -8.59 -8.34 6.36
C ARG A 30 -7.29 -8.61 5.59
N ILE A 31 -7.01 -7.84 4.55
CA ILE A 31 -5.86 -8.05 3.68
C ILE A 31 -4.74 -7.13 4.19
N ILE A 32 -3.77 -7.74 4.88
CA ILE A 32 -2.56 -7.07 5.38
C ILE A 32 -1.50 -6.83 4.29
N ASN A 33 -1.82 -7.06 3.02
CA ASN A 33 -0.88 -6.94 1.88
C ASN A 33 -0.11 -5.61 1.85
N HIS A 34 -0.72 -4.50 2.27
CA HIS A 34 -0.03 -3.21 2.33
C HIS A 34 1.09 -3.23 3.39
N LEU A 35 0.83 -3.85 4.54
CA LEU A 35 1.74 -3.93 5.68
C LEU A 35 2.83 -4.97 5.39
N GLU A 36 2.45 -6.12 4.84
CA GLU A 36 3.40 -7.12 4.34
C GLU A 36 4.31 -6.56 3.25
N GLY A 37 3.75 -5.80 2.30
CA GLY A 37 4.50 -5.13 1.26
C GLY A 37 5.48 -4.09 1.81
N TRP A 38 5.03 -3.28 2.78
CA TRP A 38 5.90 -2.33 3.47
C TRP A 38 7.03 -3.03 4.23
N HIS A 39 6.73 -4.07 5.00
CA HIS A 39 7.71 -4.87 5.74
C HIS A 39 8.73 -5.52 4.78
N ALA A 40 8.29 -6.05 3.64
CA ALA A 40 9.19 -6.68 2.66
C ALA A 40 10.16 -5.66 2.04
N VAL A 41 9.67 -4.46 1.68
CA VAL A 41 10.52 -3.37 1.16
C VAL A 41 11.48 -2.87 2.24
N PHE A 42 10.99 -2.65 3.46
CA PHE A 42 11.79 -2.19 4.59
C PHE A 42 12.92 -3.17 4.96
N ASN A 43 12.61 -4.47 5.00
CA ASN A 43 13.62 -5.49 5.26
C ASN A 43 14.66 -5.54 4.14
N ARG A 44 14.25 -5.35 2.87
CA ARG A 44 15.18 -5.29 1.75
C ARG A 44 16.09 -4.06 1.78
N THR A 45 15.60 -2.91 2.22
CA THR A 45 16.38 -1.67 2.26
C THR A 45 17.30 -1.59 3.47
N ILE A 46 16.86 -2.08 4.63
CA ILE A 46 17.57 -1.90 5.90
C ILE A 46 18.29 -3.17 6.37
N LEU A 47 17.70 -4.36 6.20
CA LEU A 47 18.28 -5.61 6.74
C LEU A 47 19.13 -6.37 5.72
N CYS A 48 19.16 -5.96 4.46
CA CYS A 48 20.01 -6.59 3.45
C CYS A 48 21.52 -6.37 3.68
N PRO A 49 21.98 -5.23 4.22
CA PRO A 49 23.32 -5.11 4.79
C PRO A 49 23.41 -5.82 6.15
N PRO A 50 24.47 -6.62 6.43
CA PRO A 50 24.57 -7.42 7.65
C PRO A 50 24.56 -6.61 8.96
N HIS A 51 24.83 -5.29 8.93
CA HIS A 51 24.63 -4.37 10.05
C HIS A 51 24.36 -2.95 9.51
N PRO A 52 23.09 -2.54 9.31
CA PRO A 52 22.80 -1.19 8.85
C PRO A 52 23.20 -0.16 9.90
N ASN A 53 23.90 0.88 9.46
CA ASN A 53 24.16 2.04 10.29
C ASN A 53 22.82 2.72 10.66
N ILE A 54 22.65 3.14 11.92
CA ILE A 54 21.46 3.85 12.40
C ILE A 54 21.08 5.06 11.54
N PHE A 55 22.06 5.74 10.93
CA PHE A 55 21.78 6.87 10.03
C PHE A 55 21.10 6.43 8.72
N ILE A 56 21.35 5.21 8.25
CA ILE A 56 20.67 4.63 7.09
C ILE A 56 19.21 4.34 7.44
N LEU A 57 18.95 3.78 8.63
CA LEU A 57 17.60 3.57 9.13
C LEU A 57 16.83 4.89 9.22
N ILE A 58 17.41 5.92 9.85
CA ILE A 58 16.77 7.24 9.99
C ILE A 58 16.48 7.86 8.62
N LYS A 59 17.42 7.76 7.67
CA LYS A 59 17.25 8.29 6.31
C LYS A 59 16.11 7.58 5.58
N GLU A 60 16.04 6.26 5.69
CA GLU A 60 15.02 5.46 5.01
C GLU A 60 13.63 5.73 5.59
N LEU A 61 13.50 5.84 6.91
CA LEU A 61 12.25 6.22 7.57
C LEU A 61 11.77 7.60 7.12
N LYS A 62 12.67 8.60 7.01
CA LYS A 62 12.32 9.93 6.49
C LYS A 62 11.84 9.88 5.05
N ASN A 63 12.51 9.10 4.19
CA ASN A 63 12.10 8.93 2.80
C ASN A 63 10.71 8.30 2.69
N GLN A 64 10.44 7.27 3.50
CA GLN A 64 9.14 6.60 3.52
C GLN A 64 8.04 7.55 3.99
N GLN A 65 8.26 8.32 5.05
CA GLN A 65 7.33 9.34 5.51
C GLN A 65 7.02 10.37 4.40
N GLN A 66 8.05 10.90 3.74
CA GLN A 66 7.89 11.86 2.66
C GLN A 66 7.06 11.29 1.49
N ASN A 67 7.31 10.04 1.09
CA ASN A 67 6.54 9.40 0.03
C ASN A 67 5.06 9.23 0.40
N VAL A 68 4.78 8.83 1.64
CA VAL A 68 3.40 8.70 2.15
C VAL A 68 2.70 10.06 2.16
N GLU A 69 3.39 11.12 2.62
CA GLU A 69 2.84 12.48 2.62
C GLU A 69 2.53 12.96 1.20
N LEU A 70 3.41 12.69 0.23
CA LEU A 70 3.17 13.00 -1.18
C LEU A 70 1.96 12.23 -1.73
N ASP A 71 1.84 10.94 -1.41
CA ASP A 71 0.69 10.13 -1.84
C ASP A 71 -0.61 10.67 -1.24
N ILE A 72 -0.65 11.00 0.05
CA ILE A 72 -1.81 11.64 0.69
C ILE A 72 -2.13 12.99 0.02
N MET A 73 -1.12 13.83 -0.25
CA MET A 73 -1.32 15.12 -0.92
C MET A 73 -1.86 14.95 -2.35
N THR A 74 -1.38 13.96 -3.10
CA THR A 74 -1.87 13.69 -4.47
C THR A 74 -3.28 13.13 -4.48
N GLN A 75 -3.62 12.25 -3.52
CA GLN A 75 -4.95 11.71 -3.35
C GLN A 75 -5.95 12.80 -2.94
N LYS A 76 -5.57 13.69 -2.00
CA LYS A 76 -6.39 14.87 -1.62
C LYS A 76 -6.66 15.80 -2.80
N LYS A 77 -5.74 15.89 -3.75
CA LYS A 77 -5.91 16.71 -4.97
C LYS A 77 -6.79 16.03 -6.02
N ASN A 78 -7.32 14.83 -5.79
CA ASN A 78 -8.03 14.00 -6.78
C ASN A 78 -7.26 13.82 -8.09
N VAL A 79 -5.95 14.00 -8.07
CA VAL A 79 -5.10 13.71 -9.22
C VAL A 79 -4.82 12.22 -9.16
N THR A 80 -5.77 11.42 -9.64
CA THR A 80 -5.55 10.00 -9.83
C THR A 80 -4.44 9.86 -10.87
N LYS A 81 -3.20 9.66 -10.42
CA LYS A 81 -2.14 9.20 -11.32
C LYS A 81 -2.52 7.78 -11.71
N LEU A 82 -3.28 7.65 -12.79
CA LEU A 82 -3.31 6.42 -13.56
C LEU A 82 -1.89 6.23 -14.07
N ARG A 83 -1.07 5.50 -13.31
CA ARG A 83 0.22 5.03 -13.78
C ARG A 83 -0.08 4.09 -14.94
N LYS A 84 -0.13 4.64 -16.15
CA LYS A 84 -0.30 3.86 -17.38
C LYS A 84 0.92 2.95 -17.49
N TRP A 85 0.72 1.64 -17.34
CA TRP A 85 1.80 0.70 -17.64
C TRP A 85 2.13 0.83 -19.12
N GLY A 86 3.41 0.70 -19.49
CA GLY A 86 3.86 0.90 -20.88
C GLY A 86 3.01 0.13 -21.89
N LYS A 87 2.57 -1.08 -21.54
CA LYS A 87 1.65 -1.92 -22.33
C LYS A 87 0.32 -1.21 -22.67
N TYR A 88 -0.30 -0.52 -21.70
CA TYR A 88 -1.56 0.20 -21.91
C TYR A 88 -1.36 1.47 -22.73
N LYS A 89 -0.21 2.14 -22.59
CA LYS A 89 0.15 3.27 -23.45
C LYS A 89 0.30 2.84 -24.91
N THR A 90 1.01 1.74 -25.16
CA THR A 90 1.14 1.16 -26.50
C THR A 90 -0.21 0.73 -27.07
N LEU A 91 -1.12 0.22 -26.23
CA LEU A 91 -2.46 -0.17 -26.67
C LEU A 91 -3.31 1.06 -27.09
N GLU A 92 -3.25 2.15 -26.31
CA GLU A 92 -3.93 3.40 -26.64
C GLU A 92 -3.39 4.02 -27.93
N ASP A 93 -2.07 4.03 -28.11
CA ASP A 93 -1.45 4.56 -29.33
C ASP A 93 -1.94 3.77 -30.57
N ARG A 94 -2.01 2.44 -30.48
CA ARG A 94 -2.54 1.58 -31.56
C ARG A 94 -4.01 1.83 -31.84
N LEU A 95 -4.83 1.99 -30.80
CA LEU A 95 -6.26 2.31 -30.93
C LEU A 95 -6.46 3.67 -31.60
N LYS A 96 -5.63 4.66 -31.26
CA LYS A 96 -5.68 6.00 -31.86
C LYS A 96 -5.34 5.94 -33.35
N THR A 97 -4.27 5.24 -33.73
CA THR A 97 -3.89 5.05 -35.14
C THR A 97 -4.97 4.29 -35.93
N ALA A 98 -5.63 3.30 -35.32
CA ALA A 98 -6.72 2.58 -35.96
C ALA A 98 -7.95 3.48 -36.18
N LYS A 99 -8.30 4.31 -35.19
CA LYS A 99 -9.40 5.28 -35.30
C LYS A 99 -9.18 6.31 -36.40
N GLU A 100 -7.94 6.80 -36.54
CA GLU A 100 -7.55 7.75 -37.60
C GLU A 100 -7.60 7.14 -39.01
N ARG A 101 -7.53 5.81 -39.14
CA ARG A 101 -7.65 5.10 -40.42
C ARG A 101 -9.09 4.72 -40.79
N CYS A 102 -9.99 4.74 -39.82
CA CYS A 102 -11.41 4.41 -40.00
C CYS A 102 -12.31 5.65 -40.16
N ASN A 103 -11.74 6.85 -40.00
CA ASN A 103 -12.34 8.12 -40.44
C ASN A 103 -11.78 8.50 -41.82
#